data_AF-A0A8H5V269-F1
#
_entry.id   AF-A0A8H5V269-F1
#
_cell.length_a   1.000
_cell.length_b   1.000
_cell.length_c   1.000
_cell.angle_alpha   90.00
_cell.angle_beta   90.00
_cell.angle_gamma   90.00
#
_symmetry.space_group_name_H-M   'P 1'
#
loop_
_entity.id
_entity.type
_entity.pdbx_description
1 polymer ?
#
loop_
_entity_poly.entity_id
_entity_poly.type
_entity_poly.pdbx_seq_one_letter_code
_entity_poly.pdbx_strand_id
1 'polypeptide(L)'
;MIGLQGLSVVLLLTGQAIAATIPSESNTGLEARGMPARVTCKVSTGTFIFTVQQAREEYNRVKGLYNPSTQKYPTKSGYPHEFSNFGNIKFGDTACNSKKHPVKIYEFPIFQRSSEGTGAVHFDPNKSKSDQANKPGECRVVFTAENGHLCGVMCHRSMTPGGDQGFDKCTA
;
A
#
# COMPACT_ATOMS: atom_id res chain seq x y z
N MET A 1 65.65 31.92 44.43
CA MET A 1 65.73 32.43 43.04
C MET A 1 65.37 31.29 42.11
N ILE A 2 64.50 31.57 41.11
CA ILE A 2 64.00 30.66 40.06
C ILE A 2 62.96 29.64 40.60
N GLY A 3 61.67 29.60 40.29
CA GLY A 3 60.87 30.21 39.23
C GLY A 3 60.64 29.23 38.07
N LEU A 4 59.47 28.56 38.01
CA LEU A 4 58.76 28.06 36.80
C LEU A 4 57.54 27.23 37.26
N GLN A 5 56.30 27.72 37.12
CA GLN A 5 55.36 27.41 36.01
C GLN A 5 55.27 25.89 35.76
N GLY A 6 54.18 25.20 36.08
CA GLY A 6 52.81 25.44 35.63
C GLY A 6 52.43 24.31 34.67
N LEU A 7 51.28 23.66 34.85
CA LEU A 7 50.41 23.06 33.82
C LEU A 7 49.41 22.11 34.51
N SER A 8 48.23 22.64 34.82
CA SER A 8 47.04 21.83 35.08
C SER A 8 46.61 21.17 33.78
N VAL A 9 46.63 19.84 33.73
CA VAL A 9 46.01 19.08 32.64
C VAL A 9 44.51 19.03 32.89
N VAL A 10 43.76 19.85 32.17
CA VAL A 10 42.30 19.75 32.07
C VAL A 10 41.98 18.55 31.19
N LEU A 11 41.45 17.49 31.79
CA LEU A 11 40.98 16.30 31.08
C LEU A 11 39.61 16.65 30.45
N LEU A 12 39.62 17.04 29.18
CA LEU A 12 38.40 17.21 28.37
C LEU A 12 37.82 15.83 28.06
N LEU A 13 36.78 15.41 28.79
CA LEU A 13 35.91 14.31 28.36
C LEU A 13 35.09 14.79 27.15
N THR A 14 35.56 14.47 25.95
CA THR A 14 34.73 14.59 24.74
C THR A 14 33.74 13.44 24.73
N GLY A 15 32.51 13.70 25.19
CA GLY A 15 31.38 12.82 24.98
C GLY A 15 31.12 12.68 23.48
N GLN A 16 31.35 11.49 22.93
CA GLN A 16 30.89 11.16 21.59
C GLN A 16 29.38 10.93 21.67
N ALA A 17 28.60 11.98 21.40
CA ALA A 17 27.21 11.82 21.04
C ALA A 17 27.19 11.09 19.68
N ILE A 18 26.95 9.78 19.70
CA ILE A 18 26.61 9.03 18.49
C ILE A 18 25.19 9.49 18.13
N ALA A 19 25.10 10.60 17.40
CA ALA A 19 23.89 10.96 16.70
C ALA A 19 23.63 9.84 15.69
N ALA A 20 22.75 8.92 16.05
CA ALA A 20 22.18 7.99 15.08
C ALA A 20 21.49 8.86 14.03
N THR A 21 22.14 9.02 12.88
CA THR A 21 21.51 9.51 11.66
C THR A 21 20.36 8.56 11.36
N ILE A 22 19.15 8.95 11.77
CA ILE A 22 17.92 8.39 11.23
C ILE A 22 18.04 8.59 9.72
N PRO A 23 18.01 7.53 8.90
CA PRO A 23 17.90 7.72 7.47
C PRO A 23 16.61 8.51 7.25
N SER A 24 16.75 9.77 6.88
CA SER A 24 15.66 10.53 6.29
C SER A 24 15.42 9.85 4.95
N GLU A 25 14.50 8.90 4.92
CA GLU A 25 14.08 8.28 3.68
C GLU A 25 13.63 9.40 2.74
N SER A 26 14.34 9.48 1.63
CA SER A 26 14.19 10.48 0.59
C SER A 26 12.75 10.52 0.10
N ASN A 27 12.14 11.69 0.21
CA ASN A 27 10.89 12.08 -0.45
C ASN A 27 11.07 12.13 -1.98
N THR A 28 11.39 11.01 -2.62
CA THR A 28 11.40 10.87 -4.08
C THR A 28 10.41 9.80 -4.47
N GLY A 29 9.15 10.21 -4.51
CA GLY A 29 8.06 9.43 -5.09
C GLY A 29 6.79 10.27 -5.04
N LEU A 30 6.39 10.83 -6.17
CA LEU A 30 5.16 11.60 -6.38
C LEU A 30 3.85 10.81 -6.08
N GLU A 31 3.93 9.61 -5.51
CA GLU A 31 2.99 8.51 -5.78
C GLU A 31 2.15 8.03 -4.57
N ALA A 32 2.14 8.73 -3.43
CA ALA A 32 1.21 8.44 -2.31
C ALA A 32 0.03 9.41 -2.24
N ARG A 33 -0.27 10.11 -3.33
CA ARG A 33 -1.35 11.11 -3.33
C ARG A 33 -2.69 10.36 -3.33
N GLY A 34 -3.50 10.59 -2.30
CA GLY A 34 -4.90 10.16 -2.22
C GLY A 34 -5.24 9.01 -1.27
N MET A 35 -4.28 8.24 -0.78
CA MET A 35 -4.50 7.23 0.27
C MET A 35 -3.86 7.68 1.60
N PRO A 36 -4.62 7.70 2.73
CA PRO A 36 -4.07 7.97 4.05
C PRO A 36 -2.96 6.97 4.45
N ALA A 37 -2.05 7.37 5.33
CA ALA A 37 -0.93 6.52 5.78
C ALA A 37 -1.39 5.16 6.35
N ARG A 38 -2.57 5.16 6.97
CA ARG A 38 -3.26 3.99 7.50
C ARG A 38 -4.75 4.14 7.21
N VAL A 39 -5.38 3.04 6.84
CA VAL A 39 -6.83 2.95 6.65
C VAL A 39 -7.38 1.72 7.37
N THR A 40 -8.63 1.85 7.80
CA THR A 40 -9.41 0.84 8.49
C THR A 40 -10.63 0.50 7.64
N CYS A 41 -10.92 -0.78 7.51
CA CYS A 41 -12.10 -1.29 6.82
C CYS A 41 -12.92 -2.09 7.82
N LYS A 42 -14.18 -1.74 8.02
CA LYS A 42 -15.10 -2.51 8.85
C LYS A 42 -16.03 -3.27 7.93
N VAL A 43 -16.01 -4.60 8.00
CA VAL A 43 -16.84 -5.50 7.21
C VAL A 43 -17.48 -6.55 8.12
N SER A 44 -18.39 -7.36 7.58
CA SER A 44 -19.15 -8.33 8.38
C SER A 44 -18.26 -9.36 9.09
N THR A 45 -17.11 -9.69 8.52
CA THR A 45 -16.16 -10.68 9.07
C THR A 45 -15.16 -10.09 10.06
N GLY A 46 -15.04 -8.76 10.16
CA GLY A 46 -14.12 -8.13 11.11
C GLY A 46 -13.66 -6.74 10.72
N THR A 47 -12.59 -6.29 11.39
CA THR A 47 -11.93 -5.02 11.11
C THR A 47 -10.57 -5.29 10.49
N PHE A 48 -10.37 -4.78 9.28
CA PHE A 48 -9.10 -4.85 8.57
C PHE A 48 -8.35 -3.53 8.63
N ILE A 49 -7.03 -3.60 8.69
CA ILE A 49 -6.16 -2.44 8.80
C ILE A 49 -5.03 -2.57 7.79
N PHE A 50 -4.87 -1.54 6.97
CA PHE A 50 -3.85 -1.48 5.92
C PHE A 50 -3.06 -0.19 6.00
N THR A 51 -1.79 -0.24 5.63
CA THR A 51 -0.95 0.94 5.46
C THR A 51 -0.76 1.27 3.99
N VAL A 52 -0.46 2.54 3.69
CA VAL A 52 -0.12 2.96 2.33
C VAL A 52 1.12 2.23 1.79
N GLN A 53 2.06 1.88 2.67
CA GLN A 53 3.24 1.09 2.30
C GLN A 53 2.85 -0.30 1.80
N GLN A 54 1.97 -0.98 2.52
CA GLN A 54 1.48 -2.29 2.12
C GLN A 54 0.73 -2.24 0.77
N ALA A 55 -0.14 -1.25 0.59
CA ALA A 55 -0.83 -1.04 -0.68
C ALA A 55 0.15 -0.79 -1.84
N ARG A 56 1.21 -0.01 -1.61
CA ARG A 56 2.27 0.25 -2.59
C ARG A 56 3.05 -1.00 -2.95
N GLU A 57 3.35 -1.85 -1.99
CA GLU A 57 4.04 -3.12 -2.24
C GLU A 57 3.23 -3.99 -3.22
N GLU A 58 1.93 -4.15 -2.98
CA GLU A 58 1.06 -4.92 -3.89
C GLU A 58 1.01 -4.31 -5.29
N TYR A 59 0.87 -2.98 -5.40
CA TYR A 59 0.95 -2.29 -6.70
C TYR A 59 2.29 -2.54 -7.40
N ASN A 60 3.41 -2.43 -6.69
CA ASN A 60 4.74 -2.63 -7.26
C ASN A 60 4.95 -4.06 -7.78
N ARG A 61 4.31 -5.07 -7.18
CA ARG A 61 4.37 -6.46 -7.65
C ARG A 61 3.67 -6.68 -8.99
N VAL A 62 2.68 -5.85 -9.31
CA VAL A 62 1.82 -6.06 -10.49
C VAL A 62 2.03 -5.02 -11.59
N LYS A 63 2.54 -3.82 -11.29
CA LYS A 63 2.63 -2.71 -12.26
C LYS A 63 3.33 -3.07 -13.58
N GLY A 64 4.36 -3.90 -13.51
CA GLY A 64 5.11 -4.36 -14.70
C GLY A 64 4.37 -5.36 -15.58
N LEU A 65 3.22 -5.88 -15.12
CA LEU A 65 2.38 -6.82 -15.85
C LEU A 65 1.34 -6.12 -16.73
N TYR A 66 1.20 -4.79 -16.63
CA TYR A 66 0.23 -4.06 -17.44
C TYR A 66 0.63 -4.04 -18.91
N ASN A 67 -0.28 -4.45 -19.79
CA ASN A 67 -0.10 -4.33 -21.23
C ASN A 67 -0.80 -3.05 -21.72
N PRO A 68 -0.05 -2.00 -22.12
CA PRO A 68 -0.64 -0.73 -22.56
C PRO A 68 -1.38 -0.86 -23.89
N SER A 69 -0.98 -1.78 -24.77
CA SER A 69 -1.63 -1.98 -26.08
C SER A 69 -3.02 -2.58 -25.95
N THR A 70 -3.22 -3.47 -24.96
CA THR A 70 -4.55 -4.07 -24.70
C THR A 70 -5.29 -3.43 -23.54
N GLN A 71 -4.64 -2.48 -22.84
CA GLN A 71 -5.10 -1.84 -21.62
C GLN A 71 -5.59 -2.83 -20.55
N LYS A 72 -4.86 -3.94 -20.37
CA LYS A 72 -5.24 -5.03 -19.47
C LYS A 72 -4.03 -5.63 -18.77
N TYR A 73 -4.30 -6.38 -17.69
CA TYR A 73 -3.35 -7.27 -17.05
C TYR A 73 -3.60 -8.71 -17.54
N PRO A 74 -2.74 -9.28 -18.39
CA PRO A 74 -2.93 -10.61 -18.98
C PRO A 74 -2.47 -11.72 -18.01
N THR A 75 -3.08 -11.77 -16.83
CA THR A 75 -2.66 -12.64 -15.73
C THR A 75 -3.50 -13.91 -15.63
N LYS A 76 -2.89 -15.04 -15.23
CA LYS A 76 -3.62 -16.32 -15.08
C LYS A 76 -4.64 -16.29 -13.94
N SER A 77 -4.39 -15.50 -12.91
CA SER A 77 -5.31 -15.36 -11.78
C SER A 77 -6.58 -14.57 -12.10
N GLY A 78 -6.56 -13.80 -13.20
CA GLY A 78 -7.55 -12.77 -13.49
C GLY A 78 -7.39 -11.50 -12.66
N TYR A 79 -6.30 -11.34 -11.91
CA TYR A 79 -5.95 -10.16 -11.12
C TYR A 79 -4.55 -9.63 -11.48
N PRO A 80 -4.33 -8.30 -11.55
CA PRO A 80 -5.34 -7.25 -11.38
C PRO A 80 -6.39 -7.25 -12.49
N HIS A 81 -7.55 -6.65 -12.22
CA HIS A 81 -8.59 -6.42 -13.24
C HIS A 81 -9.24 -5.06 -13.04
N GLU A 82 -9.90 -4.59 -14.10
CA GLU A 82 -10.57 -3.29 -14.10
C GLU A 82 -11.69 -3.28 -13.06
N PHE A 83 -11.70 -2.23 -12.24
CA PHE A 83 -12.75 -2.00 -11.25
C PHE A 83 -13.78 -1.03 -11.82
N SER A 84 -14.95 -1.55 -12.19
CA SER A 84 -16.03 -0.78 -12.82
C SER A 84 -16.69 0.26 -11.92
N ASN A 85 -16.43 0.23 -10.61
CA ASN A 85 -16.93 1.18 -9.62
C ASN A 85 -18.45 1.42 -9.65
N PHE A 86 -19.26 0.36 -9.79
CA PHE A 86 -20.73 0.47 -9.79
C PHE A 86 -21.30 1.06 -8.50
N GLY A 87 -20.59 0.89 -7.38
CA GLY A 87 -20.93 1.49 -6.08
C GLY A 87 -20.66 3.00 -5.97
N ASN A 88 -20.16 3.64 -7.03
CA ASN A 88 -19.85 5.08 -7.06
C ASN A 88 -18.89 5.53 -5.95
N ILE A 89 -17.94 4.67 -5.55
CA ILE A 89 -16.95 4.97 -4.53
C ILE A 89 -16.14 6.20 -4.94
N LYS A 90 -16.00 7.14 -4.00
CA LYS A 90 -15.15 8.33 -4.14
C LYS A 90 -13.83 8.13 -3.42
N PHE A 91 -12.75 8.04 -4.18
CA PHE A 91 -11.40 7.92 -3.66
C PHE A 91 -10.85 9.29 -3.23
N GLY A 92 -9.81 9.31 -2.40
CA GLY A 92 -9.20 10.58 -1.97
C GLY A 92 -8.45 11.28 -3.10
N ASP A 93 -7.88 10.52 -4.03
CA ASP A 93 -7.24 11.09 -5.22
C ASP A 93 -8.28 11.51 -6.27
N THR A 94 -8.28 12.79 -6.64
CA THR A 94 -9.13 13.31 -7.71
C THR A 94 -8.88 12.65 -9.07
N ALA A 95 -7.66 12.17 -9.34
CA ALA A 95 -7.34 11.44 -10.57
C ALA A 95 -8.22 10.20 -10.70
N CYS A 96 -8.42 9.46 -9.60
CA CYS A 96 -9.24 8.25 -9.55
C CYS A 96 -10.76 8.50 -9.65
N ASN A 97 -11.19 9.77 -9.61
CA ASN A 97 -12.59 10.16 -9.66
C ASN A 97 -12.96 10.96 -10.93
N SER A 98 -11.99 11.20 -11.81
CA SER A 98 -12.14 12.11 -12.94
C SER A 98 -13.21 11.61 -13.92
N LYS A 99 -14.27 12.39 -14.09
CA LYS A 99 -15.29 12.15 -15.13
C LYS A 99 -14.90 12.73 -16.49
N LYS A 100 -14.04 13.75 -16.50
CA LYS A 100 -13.61 14.46 -17.73
C LYS A 100 -12.53 13.69 -18.49
N HIS A 101 -11.63 13.07 -17.74
CA HIS A 101 -10.58 12.18 -18.25
C HIS A 101 -10.66 10.89 -17.46
N PRO A 102 -11.62 10.00 -17.80
CA PRO A 102 -11.81 8.76 -17.07
C PRO A 102 -10.54 7.92 -17.18
N VAL A 103 -9.87 7.74 -16.05
CA VAL A 103 -8.76 6.79 -15.92
C VAL A 103 -9.32 5.43 -15.53
N LYS A 104 -8.83 4.37 -16.17
CA LYS A 104 -9.15 3.02 -15.72
C LYS A 104 -8.47 2.78 -14.39
N ILE A 105 -9.29 2.42 -13.40
CA ILE A 105 -8.82 1.95 -12.10
C ILE A 105 -8.92 0.44 -12.06
N TYR A 106 -7.97 -0.17 -11.37
CA TYR A 106 -7.81 -1.60 -11.24
C TYR A 106 -7.82 -1.96 -9.78
N GLU A 107 -8.31 -3.16 -9.49
CA GLU A 107 -8.28 -3.75 -8.17
C GLU A 107 -7.33 -4.95 -8.11
N PHE A 108 -6.63 -5.10 -6.99
CA PHE A 108 -5.77 -6.26 -6.72
C PHE A 108 -5.89 -6.69 -5.25
N PRO A 109 -5.88 -8.00 -4.93
CA PRO A 109 -5.98 -8.49 -3.56
C PRO A 109 -4.91 -7.92 -2.62
N ILE A 110 -5.31 -7.66 -1.38
CA ILE A 110 -4.42 -7.24 -0.30
C ILE A 110 -4.83 -7.95 1.00
N PHE A 111 -3.86 -8.47 1.75
CA PHE A 111 -4.11 -9.24 2.98
C PHE A 111 -3.54 -8.53 4.19
N GLN A 112 -4.31 -8.36 5.26
CA GLN A 112 -3.77 -7.75 6.47
C GLN A 112 -2.58 -8.57 6.99
N ARG A 113 -1.50 -7.88 7.37
CA ARG A 113 -0.34 -8.53 8.01
C ARG A 113 -0.71 -9.02 9.41
N SER A 114 -0.15 -10.14 9.84
CA SER A 114 -0.26 -10.59 11.22
C SER A 114 0.32 -9.53 12.17
N SER A 115 -0.24 -9.45 13.38
CA SER A 115 0.29 -8.58 14.46
C SER A 115 1.72 -8.92 14.87
N GLU A 116 2.19 -10.12 14.54
CA GLU A 116 3.54 -10.63 14.82
C GLU A 116 4.55 -10.26 13.71
N GLY A 117 4.11 -9.61 12.62
CA GLY A 117 4.98 -9.15 11.54
C GLY A 117 5.59 -10.27 10.67
N THR A 118 5.24 -11.52 10.93
CA THR A 118 5.76 -12.70 10.21
C THR A 118 4.95 -12.96 8.95
N GLY A 119 5.51 -12.55 7.80
CA GLY A 119 5.09 -12.94 6.46
C GLY A 119 3.90 -12.17 5.89
N ALA A 120 4.17 -11.20 5.01
CA ALA A 120 3.12 -10.64 4.17
C ALA A 120 2.59 -11.77 3.24
N VAL A 121 1.33 -12.16 3.44
CA VAL A 121 0.64 -13.03 2.49
C VAL A 121 0.38 -12.21 1.24
N HIS A 122 0.89 -12.68 0.11
CA HIS A 122 0.69 -12.02 -1.19
C HIS A 122 -0.14 -12.91 -2.10
N PHE A 123 -0.96 -12.27 -2.93
CA PHE A 123 -1.63 -12.96 -4.03
C PHE A 123 -0.67 -13.07 -5.22
N ASP A 124 -0.61 -14.23 -5.86
CA ASP A 124 0.27 -14.42 -7.02
C ASP A 124 -0.50 -14.20 -8.33
N PRO A 125 -0.29 -13.11 -9.08
CA PRO A 125 -1.03 -12.86 -10.32
C PRO A 125 -0.82 -13.96 -11.38
N ASN A 126 0.31 -14.68 -11.32
CA ASN A 126 0.70 -15.67 -12.31
C ASN A 126 0.18 -17.09 -12.04
N LYS A 127 -0.50 -17.31 -10.91
CA LYS A 127 -1.17 -18.59 -10.58
C LYS A 127 -2.67 -18.50 -10.85
N SER A 128 -3.25 -19.56 -11.37
CA SER A 128 -4.72 -19.63 -11.49
C SER A 128 -5.37 -19.61 -10.11
N LYS A 129 -6.64 -19.21 -10.00
CA LYS A 129 -7.36 -19.13 -8.71
C LYS A 129 -7.47 -20.50 -7.99
N SER A 130 -7.39 -21.62 -8.71
CA SER A 130 -7.38 -22.97 -8.12
C SER A 130 -6.03 -23.34 -7.53
N ASP A 131 -4.95 -22.78 -8.07
CA ASP A 131 -3.57 -23.12 -7.69
C ASP A 131 -3.00 -22.17 -6.62
N GLN A 132 -3.80 -21.19 -6.19
CA GLN A 132 -3.45 -20.31 -5.09
C GLN A 132 -3.57 -21.06 -3.76
N ALA A 133 -2.56 -20.91 -2.90
CA ALA A 133 -2.66 -21.35 -1.51
C ALA A 133 -3.77 -20.59 -0.75
N ASN A 134 -3.99 -19.32 -1.11
CA ASN A 134 -4.97 -18.45 -0.49
C ASN A 134 -5.98 -17.93 -1.50
N LYS A 135 -7.26 -17.89 -1.12
CA LYS A 135 -8.26 -17.15 -1.91
C LYS A 135 -7.92 -15.65 -1.92
N PRO A 136 -8.41 -14.86 -2.89
CA PRO A 136 -8.15 -13.41 -2.98
C PRO A 136 -8.50 -12.57 -1.73
N GLY A 137 -9.15 -13.16 -0.72
CA GLY A 137 -9.63 -12.43 0.44
C GLY A 137 -10.71 -11.40 0.09
N GLU A 138 -11.07 -10.58 1.08
CA GLU A 138 -12.20 -9.65 0.97
C GLU A 138 -11.77 -8.26 0.48
N CYS A 139 -10.50 -7.92 0.65
CA CYS A 139 -9.99 -6.57 0.47
C CYS A 139 -9.12 -6.43 -0.77
N ARG A 140 -9.11 -5.22 -1.33
CA ARG A 140 -8.46 -4.87 -2.58
C ARG A 140 -7.75 -3.53 -2.45
N VAL A 141 -6.50 -3.46 -2.90
CA VAL A 141 -5.89 -2.17 -3.24
C VAL A 141 -6.45 -1.72 -4.59
N VAL A 142 -6.76 -0.42 -4.70
CA VAL A 142 -7.26 0.21 -5.92
C VAL A 142 -6.23 1.20 -6.42
N PHE A 143 -5.90 1.10 -7.70
CA PHE A 143 -4.88 1.95 -8.32
C PHE A 143 -5.17 2.19 -9.79
N THR A 144 -4.51 3.18 -10.37
CA THR A 144 -4.50 3.39 -11.82
C THR A 144 -3.28 2.72 -12.46
N ALA A 145 -3.46 2.07 -13.61
CA ALA A 145 -2.38 1.32 -14.24
C ALA A 145 -1.35 2.23 -14.94
N GLU A 146 -1.82 3.24 -15.68
CA GLU A 146 -0.98 4.06 -16.56
C GLU A 146 -0.10 5.07 -15.79
N ASN A 147 -0.61 5.61 -14.68
CA ASN A 147 0.06 6.66 -13.90
C ASN A 147 0.28 6.29 -12.42
N GLY A 148 -0.03 5.05 -12.01
CA GLY A 148 0.40 4.50 -10.72
C GLY A 148 -0.18 5.14 -9.46
N HIS A 149 -1.27 5.89 -9.58
CA HIS A 149 -1.92 6.50 -8.43
C HIS A 149 -2.55 5.43 -7.54
N LEU A 150 -2.19 5.43 -6.26
CA LEU A 150 -2.84 4.61 -5.24
C LEU A 150 -4.15 5.29 -4.80
N CYS A 151 -5.26 4.86 -5.37
CA CYS A 151 -6.59 5.42 -5.11
C CYS A 151 -7.07 5.13 -3.68
N GLY A 152 -6.77 3.95 -3.15
CA GLY A 152 -7.11 3.55 -1.80
C GLY A 152 -7.21 2.03 -1.62
N VAL A 153 -7.85 1.61 -0.53
CA VAL A 153 -8.22 0.22 -0.29
C VAL A 153 -9.73 0.16 -0.12
N MET A 154 -10.33 -0.92 -0.58
CA MET A 154 -11.74 -1.24 -0.38
C MET A 154 -11.89 -2.70 0.03
N CYS A 155 -12.97 -3.04 0.72
CA CYS A 155 -13.31 -4.42 1.04
C CYS A 155 -14.74 -4.73 0.65
N HIS A 156 -14.99 -5.98 0.27
CA HIS A 156 -16.34 -6.48 0.09
C HIS A 156 -17.13 -6.33 1.40
N ARG A 157 -18.37 -5.85 1.33
CA ARG A 157 -19.28 -5.75 2.48
C ARG A 157 -19.57 -7.10 3.10
N SER A 158 -19.67 -8.12 2.25
CA SER A 158 -19.86 -9.52 2.63
C SER A 158 -19.20 -10.43 1.62
N MET A 159 -18.57 -11.50 2.09
CA MET A 159 -18.09 -12.62 1.26
C MET A 159 -19.03 -13.84 1.33
N THR A 160 -20.13 -13.73 2.07
CA THR A 160 -21.12 -14.82 2.20
C THR A 160 -21.82 -15.04 0.87
N PRO A 161 -21.97 -16.29 0.38
CA PRO A 161 -22.74 -16.59 -0.82
C PRO A 161 -24.15 -15.98 -0.74
N GLY A 162 -24.54 -15.20 -1.75
CA GLY A 162 -25.84 -14.50 -1.80
C GLY A 162 -25.92 -13.21 -0.97
N GLY A 163 -24.88 -12.84 -0.22
CA GLY A 163 -24.76 -11.53 0.43
C GLY A 163 -24.37 -10.41 -0.54
N ASP A 164 -24.55 -9.15 -0.14
CA ASP A 164 -24.11 -7.98 -0.92
C ASP A 164 -22.57 -8.01 -1.07
N GLN A 165 -22.11 -8.37 -2.27
CA GLN A 165 -20.71 -8.40 -2.66
C GLN A 165 -20.18 -7.02 -3.07
N GLY A 166 -20.97 -5.95 -2.86
CA GLY A 166 -20.53 -4.58 -3.06
C GLY A 166 -19.31 -4.24 -2.22
N PHE A 167 -18.63 -3.15 -2.60
CA PHE A 167 -17.43 -2.70 -1.91
C PHE A 167 -17.71 -1.45 -1.09
N ASP A 168 -17.09 -1.37 0.08
CA ASP A 168 -16.94 -0.13 0.83
C ASP A 168 -15.47 0.28 0.89
N LYS A 169 -15.23 1.58 0.73
CA LYS A 169 -13.90 2.16 0.82
C LYS A 169 -13.44 2.16 2.27
N CYS A 170 -12.21 1.75 2.51
CA CYS A 170 -11.56 1.88 3.80
C CYS A 170 -11.24 3.36 4.09
N THR A 171 -11.35 3.76 5.35
CA THR A 171 -11.17 5.15 5.77
C THR A 171 -10.07 5.26 6.80
N ALA A 172 -9.43 6.42 6.90
CA ALA A 172 -8.55 6.71 8.03
C ALA A 172 -9.31 6.59 9.36
#